data_AF-A0A7I9J2L7-F1
#
_entry.id   AF-A0A7I9J2L7-F1
#
_cell.length_a   1.000
_cell.length_b   1.000
_cell.length_c   1.000
_cell.angle_alpha   90.00
_cell.angle_beta   90.00
_cell.angle_gamma   90.00
#
_symmetry.space_group_name_H-M   'P 1'
#
loop_
_entity.id
_entity.type
_entity.pdbx_description
1 polymer ?
#
loop_
_entity_poly.entity_id
_entity_poly.type
_entity_poly.pdbx_seq_one_letter_code
_entity_poly.pdbx_strand_id
1 'polypeptide(L)'
;QEDFGETADVFGYVTVKLSLHPDQAGSTLSVANWLVEHLRCDELAIGTIRFDDDSTYVSLHSSKIGTAMKAMEKRPYNGENLTAVIVE
;
A
#
# COMPACT_ATOMS: atom_id res chain seq x y z
N GLN A 1 -9.17 -4.06 16.55
CA GLN A 1 -9.03 -4.25 15.09
C GLN A 1 -9.75 -3.06 14.49
N GLU A 2 -9.05 -2.22 13.72
CA GLU A 2 -9.68 -1.09 13.05
C GLU A 2 -10.51 -1.65 11.89
N ASP A 3 -11.81 -1.36 11.87
CA ASP A 3 -12.73 -1.85 10.86
C ASP A 3 -12.62 -0.93 9.64
N PHE A 4 -11.92 -1.40 8.61
CA PHE A 4 -11.82 -0.69 7.33
C PHE A 4 -12.85 -1.22 6.32
N GLY A 5 -13.88 -1.94 6.79
CA GLY A 5 -14.91 -2.51 5.93
C GLY A 5 -15.73 -1.44 5.21
N GLU A 6 -15.92 -0.28 5.82
CA GLU A 6 -16.68 0.84 5.24
C GLU A 6 -15.96 1.50 4.05
N THR A 7 -14.62 1.52 4.06
CA THR A 7 -13.78 2.07 2.97
C THR A 7 -13.35 1.01 1.97
N ALA A 8 -13.67 -0.26 2.22
CA ALA A 8 -13.29 -1.35 1.35
C ALA A 8 -14.28 -1.50 0.18
N ASP A 9 -13.76 -1.78 -1.01
CA ASP A 9 -14.56 -2.19 -2.17
C ASP A 9 -15.24 -3.56 -1.92
N VAL A 10 -16.14 -3.99 -2.82
CA VAL A 10 -16.89 -5.25 -2.74
C VAL A 10 -16.02 -6.51 -2.56
N PHE A 11 -14.74 -6.43 -2.89
CA PHE A 11 -13.74 -7.49 -2.69
C PHE A 11 -12.91 -7.36 -1.41
N GLY A 12 -13.22 -6.40 -0.54
CA GLY A 12 -12.51 -6.18 0.72
C GLY A 12 -11.18 -5.43 0.57
N TYR A 13 -10.94 -4.75 -0.56
CA TYR A 13 -9.73 -3.95 -0.76
C TYR A 13 -9.96 -2.48 -0.44
N VAL A 14 -8.99 -1.88 0.27
CA VAL A 14 -8.96 -0.46 0.59
C VAL A 14 -7.83 0.18 -0.20
N THR A 15 -8.09 1.31 -0.83
CA THR A 15 -7.08 2.04 -1.58
C THR A 15 -6.27 2.93 -0.64
N VAL A 16 -4.95 2.84 -0.78
CA VAL A 16 -3.98 3.62 -0.01
C VAL A 16 -3.17 4.46 -0.98
N LYS A 17 -3.10 5.75 -0.72
CA LYS A 17 -2.18 6.66 -1.38
C LYS A 17 -0.87 6.69 -0.61
N LEU A 18 0.23 6.44 -1.32
CA LEU A 18 1.60 6.53 -0.84
C LEU A 18 2.24 7.80 -1.41
N SER A 19 2.94 8.53 -0.56
CA SER A 19 3.84 9.62 -0.96
C SER A 19 5.13 9.03 -1.55
N LEU A 20 4.97 8.34 -2.68
CA LEU A 20 6.02 7.67 -3.42
C LEU A 20 5.86 8.05 -4.89
N HIS A 21 6.82 8.81 -5.40
CA HIS A 21 6.85 9.25 -6.78
C HIS A 21 7.11 8.05 -7.71
N PRO A 22 6.48 7.97 -8.90
CA PRO A 22 6.67 6.88 -9.86
C PRO A 22 8.14 6.55 -10.16
N ASP A 23 8.96 7.58 -10.32
CA ASP A 23 10.40 7.46 -10.58
C ASP A 23 11.14 6.70 -9.46
N GLN A 24 10.74 6.91 -8.21
CA GLN A 24 11.32 6.25 -7.03
C GLN A 24 10.70 4.88 -6.79
N ALA A 25 9.40 4.73 -7.09
CA ALA A 25 8.69 3.46 -7.00
C ALA A 25 9.29 2.40 -7.93
N GLY A 26 9.80 2.81 -9.09
CA GLY A 26 10.39 1.96 -10.12
C GLY A 26 9.32 1.20 -10.91
N SER A 27 8.73 0.15 -10.35
CA SER A 27 7.76 -0.69 -11.05
C SER A 27 6.72 -1.26 -10.09
N THR A 28 5.53 -1.58 -10.61
CA THR A 28 4.45 -2.18 -9.81
C THR A 28 4.91 -3.46 -9.10
N LEU A 29 5.72 -4.27 -9.78
CA LEU A 29 6.32 -5.47 -9.22
C LEU A 29 7.26 -5.19 -8.04
N SER A 30 8.07 -4.12 -8.10
CA SER A 30 8.97 -3.75 -7.00
C SER A 30 8.19 -3.29 -5.77
N VAL A 31 7.16 -2.47 -5.98
CA VAL A 31 6.26 -2.04 -4.91
C VAL A 31 5.52 -3.23 -4.30
N ALA A 32 4.99 -4.14 -5.12
CA ALA A 32 4.31 -5.36 -4.66
C ALA A 32 5.23 -6.25 -3.81
N ASN A 33 6.46 -6.51 -4.29
CA ASN A 33 7.43 -7.33 -3.55
C ASN A 33 7.81 -6.70 -2.21
N TRP A 34 8.05 -5.39 -2.19
CA TRP A 34 8.36 -4.67 -0.96
C TRP A 34 7.22 -4.80 0.05
N LEU A 35 5.98 -4.64 -0.41
CA LEU A 35 4.78 -4.79 0.41
C LEU A 35 4.69 -6.21 0.96
N VAL A 36 4.76 -7.24 0.13
CA VAL A 36 4.72 -8.65 0.54
C VAL A 36 5.76 -8.97 1.61
N GLU A 37 7.01 -8.53 1.40
CA GLU A 37 8.11 -8.76 2.34
C GLU A 37 7.87 -8.08 3.70
N HIS A 38 7.47 -6.81 3.69
CA HIS A 38 7.35 -6.00 4.91
C HIS A 38 6.02 -6.24 5.65
N LEU A 39 4.96 -6.62 4.94
CA LEU A 39 3.65 -6.95 5.50
C LEU A 39 3.53 -8.39 5.96
N ARG A 40 4.44 -9.26 5.51
CA ARG A 40 4.35 -10.72 5.70
C ARG A 40 2.96 -11.23 5.28
N CYS A 41 2.55 -10.89 4.07
CA CYS A 41 1.28 -11.29 3.49
C CYS A 41 1.48 -11.93 2.13
N ASP A 42 0.50 -12.72 1.69
CA ASP A 42 0.45 -13.22 0.33
C ASP A 42 0.27 -12.09 -0.69
N GLU A 43 0.75 -12.32 -1.91
CA GLU A 43 0.55 -11.43 -3.06
C GLU A 43 -0.93 -11.15 -3.31
N LEU A 44 -1.82 -12.10 -3.00
CA LEU A 44 -3.27 -11.94 -3.12
C LEU A 44 -3.85 -10.88 -2.16
N ALA A 45 -3.11 -10.45 -1.14
CA ALA A 45 -3.53 -9.34 -0.29
C ALA A 45 -3.21 -7.97 -0.91
N ILE A 46 -2.43 -7.95 -2.00
CA ILE A 46 -2.05 -6.76 -2.75
C ILE A 46 -2.89 -6.73 -4.03
N GLY A 47 -3.71 -5.70 -4.15
CA GLY A 47 -4.53 -5.43 -5.32
C GLY A 47 -3.79 -4.59 -6.35
N THR A 48 -4.54 -3.71 -7.01
CA THR A 48 -4.01 -2.85 -8.06
C THR A 48 -2.98 -1.85 -7.51
N ILE A 49 -1.88 -1.70 -8.24
CA ILE A 49 -0.87 -0.67 -8.02
C ILE A 49 -0.92 0.28 -9.21
N ARG A 50 -1.16 1.56 -8.95
CA ARG A 50 -1.22 2.61 -9.96
C ARG A 50 -0.29 3.74 -9.60
N PHE A 51 0.45 4.21 -10.58
CA PHE A 51 1.25 5.41 -10.47
C PHE A 51 0.47 6.63 -10.97
N ASP A 52 0.64 7.73 -10.26
CA ASP A 52 0.17 9.06 -10.60
C ASP A 52 1.36 10.04 -10.51
N ASP A 53 1.17 11.30 -10.91
CA ASP A 53 2.28 12.24 -11.15
C ASP A 53 3.20 12.40 -9.92
N ASP A 54 2.63 12.50 -8.72
CA ASP A 54 3.38 12.69 -7.47
C ASP A 54 3.21 11.54 -6.46
N SER A 55 2.44 10.50 -6.80
CA SER A 55 2.01 9.52 -5.80
C SER A 55 1.76 8.15 -6.38
N THR A 56 1.82 7.14 -5.50
CA THR A 56 1.52 5.75 -5.84
C THR A 56 0.28 5.31 -5.07
N TYR A 57 -0.69 4.74 -5.77
CA TYR A 57 -1.89 4.18 -5.18
C TYR A 57 -1.79 2.66 -5.17
N VAL A 58 -2.10 2.07 -4.02
CA VAL A 58 -2.08 0.62 -3.81
C VAL A 58 -3.39 0.21 -3.16
N SER A 59 -4.09 -0.74 -3.76
CA SER A 59 -5.20 -1.42 -3.11
C SER A 59 -4.68 -2.56 -2.23
N LEU A 60 -5.10 -2.61 -0.97
CA LEU A 60 -4.68 -3.65 -0.02
C LEU A 60 -5.91 -4.26 0.66
N HIS A 61 -5.90 -5.57 0.87
CA HIS A 61 -7.00 -6.22 1.55
C HIS A 61 -7.15 -5.64 2.98
N SER A 62 -8.37 -5.31 3.38
CA SER A 62 -8.72 -4.61 4.63
C SER A 62 -8.10 -5.26 5.87
N SER A 63 -8.01 -6.59 5.88
CA SER A 63 -7.35 -7.39 6.92
C SER A 63 -5.87 -7.03 7.16
N LYS A 64 -5.19 -6.42 6.17
CA LYS A 64 -3.77 -6.06 6.23
C LYS A 64 -3.50 -4.56 6.36
N ILE A 65 -4.53 -3.70 6.24
CA ILE A 65 -4.36 -2.24 6.27
C ILE A 65 -3.68 -1.74 7.54
N GLY A 66 -4.13 -2.20 8.71
CA GLY A 66 -3.52 -1.77 9.98
C GLY A 66 -2.03 -2.15 10.10
N THR A 67 -1.60 -3.25 9.47
CA THR A 67 -0.19 -3.63 9.39
C THR A 67 0.54 -2.81 8.32
N ALA A 68 -0.12 -2.52 7.19
CA ALA A 68 0.40 -1.73 6.09
C ALA A 68 0.77 -0.32 6.51
N MET A 69 -0.17 0.40 7.13
CA MET A 69 0.05 1.76 7.63
C MET A 69 1.29 1.81 8.52
N LYS A 70 1.36 0.91 9.51
CA LYS A 70 2.51 0.83 10.43
C LYS A 70 3.82 0.46 9.75
N ALA A 71 3.79 -0.41 8.74
CA ALA A 71 4.98 -0.79 8.00
C ALA A 71 5.48 0.39 7.16
N MET A 72 4.58 1.06 6.43
CA MET A 72 4.89 2.22 5.60
C MET A 72 5.45 3.39 6.42
N GLU A 73 4.91 3.66 7.62
CA GLU A 73 5.44 4.70 8.51
C GLU A 73 6.84 4.38 9.06
N LYS A 74 7.15 3.10 9.29
CA LYS A 74 8.38 2.66 9.98
C LYS A 74 9.49 2.18 9.06
N ARG A 75 9.17 1.84 7.82
CA ARG A 75 10.09 1.21 6.87
C ARG A 75 10.26 2.12 5.66
N PRO A 76 11.49 2.56 5.36
CA PRO A 76 11.74 3.32 4.16
C PRO A 76 11.64 2.41 2.92
N TYR A 77 11.20 2.99 1.81
CA TYR A 77 11.25 2.38 0.49
C TYR A 77 12.46 2.95 -0.25
N ASN A 78 13.42 2.10 -0.63
CA ASN A 78 14.67 2.53 -1.26
C ASN A 78 15.44 3.65 -0.50
N GLY A 79 15.26 3.74 0.82
CA GLY A 79 15.90 4.77 1.66
C GLY A 79 15.05 6.02 1.89
N GLU A 80 13.87 6.13 1.28
CA GLU A 80 12.94 7.23 1.48
C GLU A 80 11.80 6.87 2.42
N ASN A 81 11.43 7.81 3.30
CA ASN A 81 10.29 7.63 4.19
C ASN A 81 8.97 7.70 3.42
N LEU A 82 8.18 6.64 3.53
CA LEU A 82 6.83 6.62 3.00
C LEU A 82 5.86 7.29 3.99
N THR A 83 4.91 8.02 3.45
CA THR A 83 3.66 8.33 4.16
C THR A 83 2.50 7.68 3.41
N ALA A 84 1.57 7.11 4.17
CA ALA A 84 0.43 6.39 3.65
C ALA A 84 -0.85 7.01 4.19
N VAL A 85 -1.80 7.27 3.30
CA VAL A 85 -3.13 7.76 3.66
C VAL A 85 -4.18 6.92 2.95
N ILE A 86 -5.21 6.52 3.68
CA ILE A 86 -6.36 5.83 3.12
C ILE A 86 -7.15 6.84 2.28
N VAL A 87 -7.54 6.45 1.07
CA VAL A 87 -8.38 7.26 0.18
C VAL A 87 -9.78 6.65 0.11
N GLU A 88 -10.78 7.50 0.26
CA GLU A 88 -12.22 7.20 0.20
C GLU A 88 -12.78 7.36 -1.22
#